data_AF-A0A7X8F168-F1
#
_entry.id   AF-A0A7X8F168-F1
#
_cell.length_a   1.000
_cell.length_b   1.000
_cell.length_c   1.000
_cell.angle_alpha   90.00
_cell.angle_beta   90.00
_cell.angle_gamma   90.00
#
_symmetry.space_group_name_H-M   'P 1'
#
loop_
_entity.id
_entity.type
_entity.pdbx_description
1 polymer ?
#
loop_
_entity_poly.entity_id
_entity_poly.type
_entity_poly.pdbx_seq_one_letter_code
_entity_poly.pdbx_strand_id
1 'polypeptide(L)'
;MKKIALLIVFFCLCITLFANVSSKMIEEWQMLSEDEKWFCLLSEPLMEQNSLSITTVNPERYVPIGSKSASQSILENSWELFSREDVLNIIESYRLKQLGHAKTYNELKEKLNQTSKKSLEQLIIKECMETPLIARLYYVADMQKTLGEYGLLAWDNGRMLSVLRWSIAAGWLSETEALNLAKPFIDEILNSYDSWEDYAVHYAFGRVFYALSIGKDYQEYLDKVLRCIKKYDIKVSENEKDKVFTYNNTKFPAKNQNNNRILKYADAVYKPSKDATPWILAVRMGYFGENYVTSSEYSIVTNFLERKIKIPAAGFLRAVMFYEKETAKLNEILNTYNGKNITDKDQAKINKLYTTSFKKILNYFDEANPAFENTENKNDLYYNFYIYYAATAYFANDVKKMSTTISMLDEEKCQTSGSQNLYSIYYGYKAKEYATFGVYKKAIEYTKKALSCIEKGRNLSGWSVISEENMYSREKTLKQMLRDYESLLKQEEYDRKSINNNKA
;
A
#
# COMPACT_ATOMS: atom_id res chain seq x y z
N MET A 1 19.68 -57.79 -9.70
CA MET A 1 20.59 -57.10 -10.65
C MET A 1 19.90 -56.03 -11.50
N LYS A 2 18.79 -56.31 -12.22
CA LYS A 2 18.11 -55.30 -13.07
C LYS A 2 17.62 -54.02 -12.36
N LYS A 3 17.16 -54.11 -11.09
CA LYS A 3 16.73 -52.93 -10.30
C LYS A 3 17.90 -52.02 -9.86
N ILE A 4 19.09 -52.57 -9.65
CA ILE A 4 20.30 -51.81 -9.27
C ILE A 4 20.87 -51.09 -10.51
N ALA A 5 20.86 -51.74 -11.67
CA ALA A 5 21.27 -51.12 -12.94
C ALA A 5 20.36 -49.95 -13.34
N LEU A 6 19.04 -50.06 -13.13
CA LEU A 6 18.09 -48.97 -13.40
C LEU A 6 18.30 -47.76 -12.47
N LEU A 7 18.62 -48.01 -11.19
CA LEU A 7 18.91 -46.95 -10.21
C LEU A 7 20.23 -46.23 -10.55
N ILE A 8 21.25 -46.96 -10.99
CA ILE A 8 22.54 -46.39 -11.42
C ILE A 8 22.36 -45.56 -12.70
N VAL A 9 21.58 -46.04 -13.69
CA VAL A 9 21.31 -45.29 -14.92
C VAL A 9 20.52 -44.01 -14.63
N PHE A 10 19.51 -44.07 -13.75
CA PHE A 10 18.75 -42.90 -13.32
C PHE A 10 19.65 -41.91 -12.56
N PHE A 11 20.51 -42.40 -11.67
CA PHE A 11 21.46 -41.56 -10.93
C PHE A 11 22.50 -40.91 -11.87
N CYS A 12 23.02 -41.64 -12.86
CA CYS A 12 23.91 -41.10 -13.89
C CYS A 12 23.22 -40.07 -14.78
N LEU A 13 21.96 -40.27 -15.16
CA LEU A 13 21.15 -39.28 -15.92
C LEU A 13 20.89 -38.01 -15.11
N CYS A 14 20.60 -38.14 -13.82
CA CYS A 14 20.48 -36.98 -12.95
C CYS A 14 21.82 -36.23 -12.85
N ILE A 15 22.94 -36.92 -12.64
CA ILE A 15 24.27 -36.31 -12.56
C ILE A 15 24.65 -35.58 -13.86
N THR A 16 24.39 -36.18 -15.03
CA THR A 16 24.71 -35.53 -16.31
C THR A 16 23.82 -34.32 -16.59
N LEU A 17 22.54 -34.36 -16.20
CA LEU A 17 21.65 -33.20 -16.27
C LEU A 17 22.13 -32.06 -15.37
N PHE A 18 22.50 -32.34 -14.11
CA PHE A 18 23.03 -31.32 -13.19
C PHE A 18 24.38 -30.76 -13.67
N ALA A 19 25.28 -31.61 -14.16
CA ALA A 19 26.56 -31.17 -14.71
C ALA A 19 26.36 -30.25 -15.94
N ASN A 20 25.48 -30.61 -16.87
CA ASN A 20 25.19 -29.80 -18.06
C ASN A 20 24.55 -28.43 -17.74
N VAL A 21 23.71 -28.36 -16.71
CA VAL A 21 23.14 -27.07 -16.26
C VAL A 21 24.23 -26.19 -15.66
N SER A 22 25.10 -26.76 -14.82
CA SER A 22 26.22 -26.01 -14.23
C SER A 22 27.22 -25.50 -15.26
N SER A 23 27.56 -26.29 -16.28
CA SER A 23 28.50 -25.89 -17.33
C SER A 23 27.94 -24.74 -18.17
N LYS A 24 26.66 -24.81 -18.53
CA LYS A 24 25.99 -23.75 -19.30
C LYS A 24 25.97 -22.41 -18.54
N MET A 25 25.67 -22.42 -17.25
CA MET A 25 25.69 -21.19 -16.43
C MET A 25 27.07 -20.56 -16.36
N ILE A 26 28.14 -21.37 -16.29
CA ILE A 26 29.53 -20.89 -16.29
C ILE A 26 29.87 -20.21 -17.62
N GLU A 27 29.51 -20.83 -18.74
CA GLU A 27 29.76 -20.28 -20.07
C GLU A 27 29.04 -18.93 -20.26
N GLU A 28 27.75 -18.85 -19.92
CA GLU A 28 26.96 -17.61 -20.04
C GLU A 28 27.56 -16.46 -19.21
N TRP A 29 28.01 -16.76 -17.99
CA TRP A 29 28.63 -15.77 -17.11
C TRP A 29 29.99 -15.27 -17.62
N GLN A 30 30.80 -16.16 -18.18
CA GLN A 30 32.13 -15.82 -18.71
C GLN A 30 32.04 -14.91 -19.94
N MET A 31 30.92 -14.94 -20.67
CA MET A 31 30.69 -14.07 -21.83
C MET A 31 30.30 -12.63 -21.46
N LEU A 32 29.92 -12.37 -20.20
CA LEU A 32 29.55 -11.03 -19.76
C LEU A 32 30.79 -10.13 -19.62
N SER A 33 30.64 -8.88 -20.03
CA SER A 33 31.57 -7.80 -19.65
C SER A 33 31.52 -7.53 -18.15
N GLU A 34 32.51 -6.81 -17.62
CA GLU A 34 32.53 -6.48 -16.19
C GLU A 34 31.33 -5.64 -15.75
N ASP A 35 30.88 -4.68 -16.56
CA ASP A 35 29.69 -3.87 -16.27
C ASP A 35 28.42 -4.75 -16.22
N GLU A 36 28.30 -5.72 -17.12
CA GLU A 36 27.18 -6.67 -17.15
C GLU A 36 27.19 -7.63 -15.94
N LYS A 37 28.38 -8.05 -15.50
CA LYS A 37 28.53 -8.84 -14.27
C LYS A 37 28.08 -8.03 -13.05
N TRP A 38 28.49 -6.77 -12.94
CA TRP A 38 28.02 -5.89 -11.86
C TRP A 38 26.51 -5.68 -11.89
N PHE A 39 25.95 -5.48 -13.09
CA PHE A 39 24.51 -5.35 -13.27
C PHE A 39 23.76 -6.59 -12.77
N CYS A 40 24.28 -7.79 -13.07
CA CYS A 40 23.70 -9.05 -12.61
C CYS A 40 23.84 -9.24 -11.09
N LEU A 41 25.03 -9.03 -10.52
CA LEU A 41 25.29 -9.27 -9.10
C LEU A 41 24.51 -8.32 -8.19
N LEU A 42 24.43 -7.04 -8.54
CA LEU A 42 23.75 -6.03 -7.72
C LEU A 42 22.22 -6.05 -7.83
N SER A 43 21.65 -6.76 -8.81
CA SER A 43 20.19 -6.97 -8.93
C SER A 43 19.73 -8.32 -8.40
N GLU A 44 20.68 -9.20 -8.14
CA GLU A 44 20.46 -10.60 -7.86
C GLU A 44 19.49 -10.91 -6.71
N PRO A 45 19.50 -10.21 -5.55
CA PRO A 45 18.65 -10.61 -4.43
C PRO A 45 17.16 -10.65 -4.78
N LEU A 46 16.71 -9.78 -5.69
CA LEU A 46 15.34 -9.79 -6.20
C LEU A 46 15.13 -10.75 -7.37
N MET A 47 16.12 -10.95 -8.24
CA MET A 47 16.02 -11.97 -9.29
C MET A 47 15.84 -13.37 -8.71
N GLU A 48 16.70 -13.75 -7.76
CA GLU A 48 16.68 -15.09 -7.16
C GLU A 48 15.37 -15.33 -6.41
N GLN A 49 14.86 -14.34 -5.68
CA GLN A 49 13.57 -14.45 -4.99
C GLN A 49 12.38 -14.62 -5.93
N ASN A 50 12.53 -14.23 -7.20
CA ASN A 50 11.53 -14.43 -8.25
C ASN A 50 11.88 -15.63 -9.16
N SER A 51 12.86 -16.45 -8.78
CA SER A 51 13.31 -17.63 -9.54
C SER A 51 13.79 -17.30 -10.96
N LEU A 52 14.40 -16.13 -11.15
CA LEU A 52 14.90 -15.64 -12.42
C LEU A 52 16.40 -15.88 -12.57
N SER A 53 16.89 -15.91 -13.82
CA SER A 53 18.33 -16.08 -14.07
C SER A 53 19.13 -14.97 -13.42
N ILE A 54 20.27 -15.35 -12.84
CA ILE A 54 21.23 -14.46 -12.20
C ILE A 54 22.58 -14.42 -12.93
N THR A 55 22.73 -15.19 -14.02
CA THR A 55 23.96 -15.30 -14.82
C THR A 55 23.88 -14.61 -16.17
N THR A 56 22.74 -14.01 -16.51
CA THR A 56 22.49 -13.37 -17.81
C THR A 56 21.83 -12.00 -17.63
N VAL A 57 22.18 -11.02 -18.46
CA VAL A 57 21.59 -9.68 -18.39
C VAL A 57 20.08 -9.74 -18.62
N ASN A 58 19.62 -10.35 -19.71
CA ASN A 58 18.22 -10.77 -19.86
C ASN A 58 17.94 -12.00 -18.97
N PRO A 59 17.08 -11.89 -17.93
CA PRO A 59 16.80 -12.97 -17.00
C PRO A 59 15.96 -14.11 -17.60
N GLU A 60 15.32 -13.89 -18.75
CA GLU A 60 14.42 -14.84 -19.43
C GLU A 60 14.69 -14.83 -20.95
N ARG A 61 15.87 -15.29 -21.37
CA ARG A 61 16.27 -15.31 -22.80
C ARG A 61 15.39 -16.16 -23.71
N TYR A 62 14.67 -17.13 -23.14
CA TYR A 62 13.90 -18.12 -23.90
C TYR A 62 12.40 -18.04 -23.59
N VAL A 63 11.81 -16.85 -23.75
CA VAL A 63 10.36 -16.67 -23.70
C VAL A 63 9.78 -16.96 -25.10
N PRO A 64 8.81 -17.88 -25.24
CA PRO A 64 8.19 -18.14 -26.54
C PRO A 64 7.57 -16.88 -27.14
N ILE A 65 7.70 -16.72 -28.46
CA ILE A 65 7.11 -15.60 -29.19
C ILE A 65 5.61 -15.53 -28.90
N GLY A 66 5.12 -14.34 -28.53
CA GLY A 66 3.72 -14.09 -28.18
C GLY A 66 3.32 -14.49 -26.75
N SER A 67 4.26 -15.01 -25.93
CA SER A 67 4.02 -15.28 -24.52
C SER A 67 4.50 -14.12 -23.65
N LYS A 68 3.73 -13.82 -22.59
CA LYS A 68 4.11 -12.86 -21.57
C LYS A 68 5.15 -13.47 -20.63
N SER A 69 6.28 -12.77 -20.42
CA SER A 69 7.34 -13.22 -19.49
C SER A 69 6.92 -13.06 -18.02
N ALA A 70 7.58 -13.78 -17.12
CA ALA A 70 7.38 -13.59 -15.68
C ALA A 70 7.79 -12.18 -15.26
N SER A 71 8.89 -11.68 -15.82
CA SER A 71 9.39 -10.31 -15.67
C SER A 71 8.34 -9.27 -16.06
N GLN A 72 7.69 -9.42 -17.23
CA GLN A 72 6.62 -8.52 -17.63
C GLN A 72 5.44 -8.57 -16.63
N SER A 73 5.10 -9.75 -16.12
CA SER A 73 4.05 -9.88 -15.10
C SER A 73 4.42 -9.21 -13.77
N ILE A 74 5.69 -9.24 -13.36
CA ILE A 74 6.18 -8.53 -12.17
C ILE A 74 6.08 -7.01 -12.38
N LEU A 75 6.53 -6.51 -13.54
CA LEU A 75 6.47 -5.08 -13.88
C LEU A 75 5.04 -4.56 -13.84
N GLU A 76 4.10 -5.26 -14.46
CA GLU A 76 2.70 -4.82 -14.49
C GLU A 76 2.02 -4.95 -13.12
N ASN A 77 2.16 -6.09 -12.43
CA ASN A 77 1.35 -6.36 -11.23
C ASN A 77 1.95 -5.77 -9.94
N SER A 78 3.28 -5.62 -9.87
CA SER A 78 3.95 -5.14 -8.64
C SER A 78 4.50 -3.74 -8.77
N TRP A 79 4.73 -3.26 -9.99
CA TRP A 79 5.27 -1.93 -10.26
C TRP A 79 4.33 -1.03 -11.06
N GLU A 80 3.22 -1.57 -11.58
CA GLU A 80 2.24 -0.84 -12.39
C GLU A 80 2.90 -0.17 -13.62
N LEU A 81 3.89 -0.84 -14.21
CA LEU A 81 4.57 -0.41 -15.43
C LEU A 81 4.05 -1.23 -16.59
N PHE A 82 3.62 -0.58 -17.67
CA PHE A 82 2.97 -1.23 -18.81
C PHE A 82 3.71 -0.97 -20.13
N SER A 83 4.77 -0.17 -20.11
CA SER A 83 5.48 0.26 -21.31
C SER A 83 6.94 0.65 -21.04
N ARG A 84 7.71 0.77 -22.13
CA ARG A 84 9.05 1.36 -22.12
C ARG A 84 9.06 2.76 -21.48
N GLU A 85 8.06 3.57 -21.78
CA GLU A 85 7.98 4.96 -21.29
C GLU A 85 7.80 4.99 -19.77
N ASP A 86 6.96 4.12 -19.22
CA ASP A 86 6.80 4.00 -17.76
C ASP A 86 8.13 3.62 -17.09
N VAL A 87 8.89 2.72 -17.70
CA VAL A 87 10.22 2.31 -17.21
C VAL A 87 11.20 3.47 -17.23
N LEU A 88 11.27 4.24 -18.32
CA LEU A 88 12.19 5.38 -18.38
C LEU A 88 11.83 6.44 -17.33
N ASN A 89 10.54 6.72 -17.16
CA ASN A 89 10.07 7.70 -16.19
C ASN A 89 10.37 7.28 -14.75
N ILE A 90 10.12 6.02 -14.38
CA ILE A 90 10.43 5.55 -13.03
C ILE A 90 11.95 5.51 -12.78
N ILE A 91 12.76 5.08 -13.76
CA ILE A 91 14.21 5.05 -13.63
C ILE A 91 14.78 6.47 -13.43
N GLU A 92 14.31 7.44 -14.20
CA GLU A 92 14.72 8.84 -14.03
C GLU A 92 14.29 9.40 -12.67
N SER A 93 13.08 9.07 -12.21
CA SER A 93 12.59 9.50 -10.89
C SER A 93 13.45 8.96 -9.73
N TYR A 94 13.94 7.72 -9.83
CA TYR A 94 14.87 7.16 -8.84
C TYR A 94 16.27 7.77 -8.96
N ARG A 95 16.75 8.03 -10.18
CA ARG A 95 18.04 8.70 -10.41
C ARG A 95 18.07 10.10 -9.81
N LEU A 96 16.98 10.85 -9.96
CA LEU A 96 16.79 12.18 -9.39
C LEU A 96 16.41 12.17 -7.89
N LYS A 97 16.35 10.99 -7.26
CA LYS A 97 15.97 10.79 -5.85
C LYS A 97 14.59 11.38 -5.49
N GLN A 98 13.68 11.42 -6.47
CA GLN A 98 12.31 11.93 -6.32
C GLN A 98 11.31 10.86 -5.84
N LEU A 99 11.68 9.58 -5.98
CA LEU A 99 10.92 8.42 -5.51
C LEU A 99 11.82 7.47 -4.72
N GLY A 100 11.23 6.38 -4.22
CA GLY A 100 11.96 5.29 -3.57
C GLY A 100 11.81 5.28 -2.05
N HIS A 101 12.21 4.17 -1.44
CA HIS A 101 12.13 4.00 0.01
C HIS A 101 13.25 4.76 0.72
N ALA A 102 14.40 4.97 0.08
CA ALA A 102 15.47 5.81 0.58
C ALA A 102 14.98 7.27 0.75
N LYS A 103 14.20 7.79 -0.21
CA LYS A 103 13.55 9.09 -0.08
C LYS A 103 12.64 9.15 1.14
N THR A 104 11.67 8.24 1.25
CA THR A 104 10.75 8.20 2.40
C THR A 104 11.51 8.06 3.73
N TYR A 105 12.52 7.21 3.77
CA TYR A 105 13.36 7.02 4.94
C TYR A 105 14.09 8.30 5.34
N ASN A 106 14.67 9.03 4.38
CA ASN A 106 15.36 10.28 4.63
C ASN A 106 14.41 11.39 5.09
N GLU A 107 13.22 11.50 4.48
CA GLU A 107 12.18 12.45 4.92
C GLU A 107 11.74 12.19 6.37
N LEU A 108 11.55 10.91 6.74
CA LEU A 108 11.25 10.53 8.11
C LEU A 108 12.42 10.83 9.06
N LYS A 109 13.66 10.52 8.65
CA LYS A 109 14.88 10.81 9.42
C LYS A 109 15.05 12.31 9.66
N GLU A 110 14.81 13.15 8.66
CA GLU A 110 14.84 14.61 8.78
C GLU A 110 13.78 15.13 9.74
N LYS A 111 12.51 14.70 9.58
CA LYS A 111 11.43 15.06 10.51
C LYS A 111 11.75 14.65 11.95
N LEU A 112 12.33 13.46 12.15
CA LEU A 112 12.78 12.99 13.45
C LEU A 112 13.88 13.87 14.06
N ASN A 113 14.88 14.24 13.25
CA ASN A 113 16.00 15.06 13.72
C ASN A 113 15.60 16.52 14.01
N GLN A 114 14.56 17.02 13.34
CA GLN A 114 13.98 18.34 13.60
C GLN A 114 13.03 18.34 14.81
N THR A 115 12.60 17.17 15.27
CA THR A 115 11.71 17.02 16.43
C THR A 115 12.55 16.87 17.70
N SER A 116 12.28 17.66 18.74
CA SER A 116 12.93 17.44 20.05
C SER A 116 12.67 16.00 20.55
N LYS A 117 13.59 15.39 21.30
CA LYS A 117 13.55 13.98 21.76
C LYS A 117 12.24 13.50 22.43
N LYS A 118 11.32 14.39 22.77
CA LYS A 118 10.10 14.10 23.54
C LYS A 118 8.83 13.78 22.73
N SER A 119 8.83 13.61 21.40
CA SER A 119 7.53 13.46 20.75
C SER A 119 7.40 12.81 19.36
N LEU A 120 7.84 11.56 19.22
CA LEU A 120 7.37 10.71 18.11
C LEU A 120 5.84 10.78 17.95
N GLU A 121 5.10 10.68 19.05
CA GLU A 121 3.64 10.78 19.03
C GLU A 121 3.11 12.15 18.62
N GLN A 122 3.73 13.25 19.03
CA GLN A 122 3.26 14.57 18.57
C GLN A 122 3.54 14.74 17.08
N LEU A 123 4.67 14.24 16.58
CA LEU A 123 4.96 14.22 15.14
C LEU A 123 3.90 13.40 14.38
N ILE A 124 3.57 12.20 14.88
CA ILE A 124 2.53 11.33 14.31
C ILE A 124 1.17 12.04 14.28
N ILE A 125 0.79 12.70 15.38
CA ILE A 125 -0.49 13.42 15.49
C ILE A 125 -0.50 14.63 14.57
N LYS A 126 0.53 15.49 14.62
CA LYS A 126 0.63 16.70 13.81
C LYS A 126 0.51 16.41 12.31
N GLU A 127 1.21 15.39 11.85
CA GLU A 127 1.26 14.96 10.45
C GLU A 127 0.11 14.01 10.06
N CYS A 128 -0.76 13.66 11.02
CA CYS A 128 -1.86 12.69 10.84
C CYS A 128 -1.38 11.38 10.17
N MET A 129 -0.25 10.82 10.62
CA MET A 129 0.40 9.73 9.89
C MET A 129 -0.43 8.44 9.88
N GLU A 130 -0.43 7.73 8.75
CA GLU A 130 -1.05 6.41 8.61
C GLU A 130 -0.26 5.31 9.30
N THR A 131 -0.94 4.24 9.71
CA THR A 131 -0.37 3.07 10.41
C THR A 131 0.92 2.52 9.76
N PRO A 132 0.99 2.30 8.42
CA PRO A 132 2.22 1.81 7.79
C PRO A 132 3.38 2.81 7.88
N LEU A 133 3.09 4.10 7.78
CA LEU A 133 4.09 5.15 7.90
C LEU A 133 4.59 5.28 9.35
N ILE A 134 3.70 5.12 10.35
CA ILE A 134 4.07 5.07 11.77
C ILE A 134 5.05 3.91 12.02
N ALA A 135 4.75 2.70 11.54
CA ALA A 135 5.64 1.55 11.70
C ALA A 135 7.03 1.81 11.10
N ARG A 136 7.08 2.46 9.93
CA ARG A 136 8.33 2.89 9.28
C ARG A 136 9.05 4.03 10.01
N LEU A 137 8.32 4.97 10.62
CA LEU A 137 8.89 6.03 11.46
C LEU A 137 9.62 5.44 12.66
N TYR A 138 9.00 4.48 13.35
CA TYR A 138 9.66 3.75 14.45
C TYR A 138 10.89 2.97 13.97
N TYR A 139 10.81 2.31 12.80
CA TYR A 139 11.98 1.68 12.19
C TYR A 139 13.11 2.68 11.96
N VAL A 140 12.83 3.86 11.43
CA VAL A 140 13.85 4.91 11.22
C VAL A 140 14.43 5.34 12.57
N ALA A 141 13.58 5.55 13.59
CA ALA A 141 14.03 5.92 14.93
C ALA A 141 14.98 4.87 15.52
N ASP A 142 14.69 3.59 15.32
CA ASP A 142 15.46 2.45 15.82
C ASP A 142 16.77 2.22 15.00
N MET A 143 16.74 2.47 13.68
CA MET A 143 17.82 2.06 12.76
C MET A 143 18.70 3.19 12.22
N GLN A 144 18.33 4.46 12.38
CA GLN A 144 19.04 5.58 11.75
C GLN A 144 20.53 5.68 12.10
N LYS A 145 20.90 5.32 13.32
CA LYS A 145 22.30 5.30 13.75
C LYS A 145 23.08 4.14 13.12
N THR A 146 22.43 3.00 12.93
CA THR A 146 23.04 1.80 12.34
C THR A 146 23.26 1.99 10.84
N LEU A 147 22.27 2.50 10.13
CA LEU A 147 22.30 2.67 8.67
C LEU A 147 23.06 3.92 8.19
N GLY A 148 23.43 4.82 9.11
CA GLY A 148 24.24 6.00 8.81
C GLY A 148 23.66 6.89 7.72
N GLU A 149 24.54 7.40 6.86
CA GLU A 149 24.19 8.27 5.74
C GLU A 149 23.55 7.53 4.57
N TYR A 150 24.01 6.30 4.28
CA TYR A 150 23.53 5.54 3.11
C TYR A 150 22.11 5.01 3.26
N GLY A 151 21.60 4.89 4.49
CA GLY A 151 20.19 4.60 4.72
C GLY A 151 19.74 3.35 3.96
N LEU A 152 18.82 3.54 3.00
CA LEU A 152 18.25 2.47 2.19
C LEU A 152 18.71 2.50 0.70
N LEU A 153 19.83 3.16 0.40
CA LEU A 153 20.33 3.33 -0.97
C LEU A 153 20.57 2.00 -1.69
N ALA A 154 21.20 1.01 -1.04
CA ALA A 154 21.45 -0.32 -1.59
C ALA A 154 20.16 -0.97 -2.11
N TRP A 155 19.08 -0.88 -1.32
CA TRP A 155 17.78 -1.44 -1.67
C TRP A 155 17.18 -0.76 -2.90
N ASP A 156 17.15 0.57 -2.93
CA ASP A 156 16.57 1.32 -4.05
C ASP A 156 17.37 1.13 -5.35
N ASN A 157 18.69 1.24 -5.28
CA ASN A 157 19.51 1.08 -6.47
C ASN A 157 19.48 -0.36 -6.99
N GLY A 158 19.63 -1.37 -6.11
CA GLY A 158 19.61 -2.77 -6.55
C GLY A 158 18.25 -3.22 -7.10
N ARG A 159 17.12 -2.67 -6.60
CA ARG A 159 15.80 -2.95 -7.21
C ARG A 159 15.57 -2.21 -8.52
N MET A 160 16.17 -1.04 -8.74
CA MET A 160 16.15 -0.40 -10.07
C MET A 160 16.93 -1.21 -11.10
N LEU A 161 18.06 -1.80 -10.70
CA LEU A 161 18.77 -2.74 -11.55
C LEU A 161 17.89 -3.96 -11.89
N SER A 162 17.08 -4.42 -10.93
CA SER A 162 16.11 -5.50 -11.17
C SER A 162 15.03 -5.10 -12.19
N VAL A 163 14.46 -3.90 -12.06
CA VAL A 163 13.47 -3.35 -13.01
C VAL A 163 14.03 -3.25 -14.42
N LEU A 164 15.26 -2.77 -14.58
CA LEU A 164 15.91 -2.70 -15.89
C LEU A 164 16.07 -4.10 -16.52
N ARG A 165 16.49 -5.10 -15.74
CA ARG A 165 16.61 -6.49 -16.24
C ARG A 165 15.27 -7.10 -16.61
N TRP A 166 14.23 -6.88 -15.80
CA TRP A 166 12.87 -7.30 -16.15
C TRP A 166 12.38 -6.64 -17.44
N SER A 167 12.74 -5.38 -17.66
CA SER A 167 12.30 -4.62 -18.84
C SER A 167 12.94 -5.14 -20.13
N ILE A 168 14.13 -5.74 -20.05
CA ILE A 168 14.75 -6.47 -21.16
C ILE A 168 13.94 -7.73 -21.48
N ALA A 169 13.59 -8.51 -20.47
CA ALA A 169 12.77 -9.72 -20.63
C ALA A 169 11.32 -9.43 -21.08
N ALA A 170 10.82 -8.22 -20.83
CA ALA A 170 9.55 -7.73 -21.37
C ALA A 170 9.65 -7.24 -22.83
N GLY A 171 10.86 -7.16 -23.39
CA GLY A 171 11.11 -6.62 -24.73
C GLY A 171 10.96 -5.10 -24.83
N TRP A 172 10.94 -4.39 -23.70
CA TRP A 172 10.77 -2.93 -23.65
C TRP A 172 12.08 -2.17 -23.77
N LEU A 173 13.20 -2.78 -23.37
CA LEU A 173 14.55 -2.24 -23.49
C LEU A 173 15.49 -3.27 -24.13
N SER A 174 16.51 -2.80 -24.84
CA SER A 174 17.64 -3.66 -25.25
C SER A 174 18.62 -3.88 -24.08
N GLU A 175 19.43 -4.94 -24.13
CA GLU A 175 20.49 -5.19 -23.12
C GLU A 175 21.45 -3.98 -23.00
N THR A 176 21.88 -3.40 -24.13
CA THR A 176 22.77 -2.22 -24.17
C THR A 176 22.13 -0.98 -23.55
N GLU A 177 20.86 -0.72 -23.86
CA GLU A 177 20.13 0.43 -23.33
C GLU A 177 19.95 0.32 -21.81
N ALA A 178 19.50 -0.85 -21.34
CA ALA A 178 19.35 -1.12 -19.92
C ALA A 178 20.68 -1.03 -19.17
N LEU A 179 21.78 -1.52 -19.75
CA LEU A 179 23.11 -1.40 -19.14
C LEU A 179 23.55 0.07 -19.01
N ASN A 180 23.30 0.91 -20.02
CA ASN A 180 23.62 2.33 -19.94
C ASN A 180 22.82 3.05 -18.85
N LEU A 181 21.54 2.69 -18.69
CA LEU A 181 20.69 3.20 -17.61
C LEU A 181 21.10 2.66 -16.23
N ALA A 182 21.68 1.46 -16.18
CA ALA A 182 22.12 0.82 -14.94
C ALA A 182 23.40 1.44 -14.35
N LYS A 183 24.32 1.92 -15.20
CA LYS A 183 25.65 2.42 -14.81
C LYS A 183 25.63 3.42 -13.63
N PRO A 184 24.79 4.48 -13.63
CA PRO A 184 24.74 5.41 -12.50
C PRO A 184 24.39 4.73 -11.16
N PHE A 185 23.47 3.75 -11.16
CA PHE A 185 23.09 3.03 -9.95
C PHE A 185 24.19 2.07 -9.48
N ILE A 186 24.87 1.41 -10.42
CA ILE A 186 26.03 0.55 -10.15
C ILE A 186 27.14 1.39 -9.52
N ASP A 187 27.51 2.49 -10.15
CA ASP A 187 28.57 3.38 -9.66
C ASP A 187 28.26 3.90 -8.26
N GLU A 188 27.02 4.33 -8.01
CA GLU A 188 26.60 4.81 -6.70
C GLU A 188 26.70 3.71 -5.63
N ILE A 189 26.31 2.47 -5.93
CA ILE A 189 26.49 1.33 -5.01
C ILE A 189 27.98 1.08 -4.74
N LEU A 190 28.80 0.97 -5.78
CA LEU A 190 30.23 0.65 -5.66
C LEU A 190 31.03 1.74 -4.95
N ASN A 191 30.53 2.98 -4.97
CA ASN A 191 31.11 4.11 -4.26
C ASN A 191 30.55 4.29 -2.83
N SER A 192 29.44 3.64 -2.47
CA SER A 192 28.78 3.80 -1.16
C SER A 192 29.10 2.68 -0.18
N TYR A 193 29.49 1.50 -0.63
CA TYR A 193 29.69 0.34 0.23
C TYR A 193 31.11 -0.21 0.13
N ASP A 194 31.58 -0.84 1.21
CA ASP A 194 32.97 -1.32 1.28
C ASP A 194 33.12 -2.82 1.01
N SER A 195 32.02 -3.57 1.05
CA SER A 195 32.04 -5.02 0.81
C SER A 195 30.67 -5.53 0.35
N TRP A 196 30.66 -6.75 -0.20
CA TRP A 196 29.42 -7.48 -0.48
C TRP A 196 28.53 -7.57 0.75
N GLU A 197 29.13 -7.91 1.89
CA GLU A 197 28.44 -8.02 3.18
C GLU A 197 27.79 -6.69 3.59
N ASP A 198 28.50 -5.57 3.47
CA ASP A 198 27.98 -4.24 3.83
C ASP A 198 26.81 -3.81 2.93
N TYR A 199 26.95 -4.00 1.62
CA TYR A 199 25.87 -3.81 0.65
C TYR A 199 24.66 -4.71 0.97
N ALA A 200 24.90 -5.99 1.27
CA ALA A 200 23.87 -6.97 1.55
C ALA A 200 23.01 -6.58 2.74
N VAL A 201 23.65 -6.13 3.81
CA VAL A 201 22.96 -5.76 5.05
C VAL A 201 22.11 -4.51 4.84
N HIS A 202 22.62 -3.48 4.16
CA HIS A 202 21.84 -2.31 3.80
C HIS A 202 20.66 -2.65 2.87
N TYR A 203 20.88 -3.53 1.89
CA TYR A 203 19.81 -4.01 1.01
C TYR A 203 18.72 -4.73 1.80
N ALA A 204 19.10 -5.63 2.72
CA ALA A 204 18.17 -6.41 3.52
C ALA A 204 17.34 -5.50 4.47
N PHE A 205 17.96 -4.46 5.01
CA PHE A 205 17.27 -3.45 5.82
C PHE A 205 16.27 -2.61 5.00
N GLY A 206 16.57 -2.28 3.74
CA GLY A 206 15.56 -1.68 2.86
C GLY A 206 14.41 -2.64 2.52
N ARG A 207 14.69 -3.94 2.44
CA ARG A 207 13.65 -4.96 2.28
C ARG A 207 12.76 -5.11 3.51
N VAL A 208 13.31 -4.97 4.73
CA VAL A 208 12.55 -4.85 5.98
C VAL A 208 11.63 -3.63 5.91
N PHE A 209 12.15 -2.46 5.55
CA PHE A 209 11.36 -1.22 5.44
C PHE A 209 10.17 -1.35 4.48
N TYR A 210 10.36 -2.08 3.38
CA TYR A 210 9.26 -2.46 2.48
C TYR A 210 8.26 -3.43 3.13
N ALA A 211 8.72 -4.48 3.80
CA ALA A 211 7.82 -5.42 4.48
C ALA A 211 6.91 -4.73 5.49
N LEU A 212 7.45 -3.73 6.22
CA LEU A 212 6.71 -2.93 7.19
C LEU A 212 5.57 -2.11 6.58
N SER A 213 5.62 -1.71 5.30
CA SER A 213 4.47 -1.02 4.69
C SER A 213 3.31 -1.94 4.36
N ILE A 214 3.59 -3.21 4.11
CA ILE A 214 2.60 -4.16 3.59
C ILE A 214 2.25 -5.24 4.63
N GLY A 215 2.66 -5.04 5.88
CA GLY A 215 2.35 -5.93 7.01
C GLY A 215 2.99 -7.31 6.94
N LYS A 216 3.94 -7.53 6.03
CA LYS A 216 4.61 -8.82 5.87
C LYS A 216 5.56 -9.09 7.02
N ASP A 217 5.93 -10.36 7.20
CA ASP A 217 6.94 -10.72 8.17
C ASP A 217 8.31 -10.16 7.78
N TYR A 218 8.73 -9.13 8.50
CA TYR A 218 9.98 -8.45 8.21
C TYR A 218 11.19 -9.35 8.51
N GLN A 219 11.09 -10.27 9.48
CA GLN A 219 12.19 -11.18 9.81
C GLN A 219 12.36 -12.20 8.70
N GLU A 220 11.26 -12.75 8.17
CA GLU A 220 11.28 -13.62 7.01
C GLU A 220 11.93 -12.93 5.79
N TYR A 221 11.61 -11.65 5.58
CA TYR A 221 12.12 -10.85 4.46
C TYR A 221 13.62 -10.53 4.63
N LEU A 222 14.05 -10.22 5.85
CA LEU A 222 15.46 -10.06 6.22
C LEU A 222 16.24 -11.36 5.93
N ASP A 223 15.74 -12.49 6.44
CA ASP A 223 16.38 -13.80 6.31
C ASP A 223 16.45 -14.25 4.85
N LYS A 224 15.41 -13.98 4.04
CA LYS A 224 15.40 -14.28 2.60
C LYS A 224 16.55 -13.59 1.87
N VAL A 225 16.72 -12.28 2.07
CA VAL A 225 17.81 -11.53 1.43
C VAL A 225 19.17 -12.02 1.93
N LEU A 226 19.32 -12.20 3.24
CA LEU A 226 20.59 -12.65 3.81
C LEU A 226 20.98 -14.05 3.33
N ARG A 227 20.01 -14.97 3.14
CA ARG A 227 20.29 -16.29 2.53
C ARG A 227 20.79 -16.17 1.09
N CYS A 228 20.15 -15.32 0.28
CA CYS A 228 20.59 -15.06 -1.10
C CYS A 228 22.04 -14.56 -1.15
N ILE A 229 22.42 -13.65 -0.25
CA ILE A 229 23.73 -12.98 -0.36
C ILE A 229 24.83 -13.68 0.44
N LYS A 230 24.53 -14.38 1.55
CA LYS A 230 25.53 -15.15 2.32
C LYS A 230 26.21 -16.25 1.52
N LYS A 231 25.62 -16.73 0.42
CA LYS A 231 26.26 -17.73 -0.46
C LYS A 231 27.58 -17.24 -1.05
N TYR A 232 27.82 -15.93 -1.07
CA TYR A 232 29.08 -15.31 -1.51
C TYR A 232 30.20 -15.38 -0.49
N ASP A 233 29.89 -15.49 0.79
CA ASP A 233 30.90 -15.52 1.86
C ASP A 233 31.41 -16.95 2.17
N ILE A 234 30.83 -17.97 1.52
CA ILE A 234 31.28 -19.35 1.69
C ILE A 234 32.61 -19.53 0.96
N LYS A 235 33.68 -19.75 1.72
CA LYS A 235 34.97 -20.23 1.19
C LYS A 235 34.74 -21.60 0.54
N VAL A 236 35.04 -21.70 -0.76
CA VAL A 236 34.97 -22.96 -1.51
C VAL A 236 35.86 -24.01 -0.81
N SER A 237 35.30 -25.17 -0.47
CA SER A 237 36.12 -26.36 -0.20
C SER A 237 36.79 -26.79 -1.50
N GLU A 238 38.08 -27.08 -1.49
CA GLU A 238 38.91 -27.40 -2.67
C GLU A 238 38.48 -28.63 -3.49
N ASN A 239 37.37 -29.30 -3.13
CA ASN A 239 36.84 -30.43 -3.88
C ASN A 239 36.10 -30.00 -5.15
N GLU A 240 36.64 -30.38 -6.32
CA GLU A 240 36.07 -30.06 -7.64
C GLU A 240 34.65 -30.58 -7.90
N LYS A 241 34.17 -31.56 -7.11
CA LYS A 241 32.84 -32.15 -7.27
C LYS A 241 31.71 -31.33 -6.65
N ASP A 242 32.04 -30.38 -5.77
CA ASP A 242 31.09 -29.51 -5.08
C ASP A 242 31.19 -28.04 -5.55
N LYS A 243 31.69 -27.81 -6.78
CA LYS A 243 31.66 -26.49 -7.44
C LYS A 243 30.22 -26.10 -7.76
N VAL A 244 29.43 -25.78 -6.73
CA VAL A 244 28.32 -24.85 -6.84
C VAL A 244 28.89 -23.60 -7.51
N PHE A 245 28.23 -23.09 -8.53
CA PHE A 245 28.64 -21.88 -9.22
C PHE A 245 28.74 -20.72 -8.21
N THR A 246 29.94 -20.46 -7.69
CA THR A 246 30.20 -19.35 -6.77
C THR A 246 30.82 -18.22 -7.57
N TYR A 247 30.17 -17.07 -7.59
CA TYR A 247 30.58 -15.83 -8.27
C TYR A 247 31.82 -15.17 -7.64
N ASN A 248 32.65 -15.97 -6.95
CA ASN A 248 33.49 -15.62 -5.80
C ASN A 248 34.80 -14.90 -6.13
N ASN A 249 34.99 -14.44 -7.38
CA ASN A 249 36.21 -13.74 -7.79
C ASN A 249 36.01 -12.24 -7.99
N THR A 250 34.77 -11.73 -8.05
CA THR A 250 34.53 -10.29 -8.18
C THR A 250 34.69 -9.60 -6.83
N LYS A 251 35.88 -9.07 -6.58
CA LYS A 251 36.20 -8.32 -5.36
C LYS A 251 35.44 -6.99 -5.36
N PHE A 252 34.69 -6.74 -4.29
CA PHE A 252 34.06 -5.43 -4.08
C PHE A 252 35.17 -4.35 -4.00
N PRO A 253 35.10 -3.26 -4.78
CA PRO A 253 36.23 -2.34 -4.93
C PRO A 253 36.56 -1.53 -3.67
N ALA A 254 35.67 -1.51 -2.66
CA ALA A 254 35.88 -0.86 -1.36
C ALA A 254 36.33 0.61 -1.45
N LYS A 255 35.59 1.41 -2.21
CA LYS A 255 35.95 2.81 -2.54
C LYS A 255 35.64 3.80 -1.41
N ASN A 256 35.07 3.38 -0.28
CA ASN A 256 34.40 4.25 0.69
C ASN A 256 34.91 4.16 2.14
N GLN A 257 36.16 3.72 2.34
CA GLN A 257 36.68 3.26 3.63
C GLN A 257 36.70 4.29 4.79
N ASN A 258 36.32 5.55 4.59
CA ASN A 258 36.65 6.64 5.52
C ASN A 258 35.49 7.35 6.24
N ASN A 259 34.20 7.09 5.95
CA ASN A 259 33.14 7.97 6.47
C ASN A 259 31.93 7.31 7.17
N ASN A 260 31.76 5.98 7.14
CA ASN A 260 30.57 5.33 7.73
C ASN A 260 30.87 3.98 8.39
N ARG A 261 29.96 3.53 9.28
CA ARG A 261 30.03 2.21 9.89
C ARG A 261 29.80 1.15 8.80
N ILE A 262 30.82 0.34 8.54
CA ILE A 262 30.72 -0.85 7.68
C ILE A 262 29.86 -1.90 8.42
N LEU A 263 28.74 -2.31 7.84
CA LEU A 263 27.87 -3.31 8.44
C LEU A 263 28.33 -4.74 8.12
N LYS A 264 28.13 -5.62 9.09
CA LYS A 264 28.41 -7.06 9.01
C LYS A 264 27.14 -7.87 9.09
N TYR A 265 27.14 -9.12 8.63
CA TYR A 265 25.99 -10.01 8.74
C TYR A 265 25.52 -10.19 10.19
N ALA A 266 26.43 -10.08 11.16
CA ALA A 266 26.09 -10.08 12.58
C ALA A 266 25.28 -8.83 13.01
N ASP A 267 25.40 -7.72 12.28
CA ASP A 267 24.63 -6.50 12.49
C ASP A 267 23.23 -6.55 11.85
N ALA A 268 22.96 -7.56 11.01
CA ALA A 268 21.71 -7.70 10.26
C ALA A 268 20.56 -8.20 11.13
N VAL A 269 20.23 -7.43 12.16
CA VAL A 269 19.17 -7.72 13.13
C VAL A 269 18.36 -6.46 13.37
N TYR A 270 17.07 -6.51 13.05
CA TYR A 270 16.12 -5.48 13.45
C TYR A 270 15.37 -5.91 14.70
N LYS A 271 15.56 -5.17 15.79
CA LYS A 271 14.83 -5.36 17.05
C LYS A 271 13.87 -4.19 17.24
N PRO A 272 12.59 -4.31 16.87
CA PRO A 272 11.64 -3.22 17.02
C PRO A 272 11.53 -2.81 18.49
N SER A 273 11.46 -1.51 18.73
CA SER A 273 11.16 -0.99 20.07
C SER A 273 9.77 -1.46 20.56
N LYS A 274 9.55 -1.34 21.88
CA LYS A 274 8.29 -1.75 22.52
C LYS A 274 7.06 -1.08 21.91
N ASP A 275 7.19 0.19 21.52
CA ASP A 275 6.10 0.94 20.92
C ASP A 275 5.97 0.69 19.41
N ALA A 276 7.04 0.24 18.73
CA ALA A 276 6.99 -0.15 17.32
C ALA A 276 6.18 -1.44 17.10
N THR A 277 6.34 -2.43 17.97
CA THR A 277 5.76 -3.78 17.78
C THR A 277 4.24 -3.78 17.57
N PRO A 278 3.42 -3.09 18.39
CA PRO A 278 1.99 -3.03 18.16
C PRO A 278 1.60 -2.37 16.83
N TRP A 279 2.36 -1.37 16.36
CA TRP A 279 2.12 -0.76 15.05
C TRP A 279 2.41 -1.72 13.90
N ILE A 280 3.51 -2.49 13.99
CA ILE A 280 3.85 -3.51 12.98
C ILE A 280 2.74 -4.56 12.88
N LEU A 281 2.26 -5.04 14.03
CA LEU A 281 1.13 -5.99 14.10
C LEU A 281 -0.17 -5.37 13.56
N ALA A 282 -0.44 -4.10 13.87
CA ALA A 282 -1.60 -3.37 13.35
C ALA A 282 -1.58 -3.27 11.82
N VAL A 283 -0.42 -3.02 11.20
CA VAL A 283 -0.29 -3.05 9.73
C VAL A 283 -0.56 -4.46 9.19
N ARG A 284 0.00 -5.49 9.81
CA ARG A 284 -0.25 -6.90 9.43
C ARG A 284 -1.73 -7.25 9.46
N MET A 285 -2.42 -6.88 10.53
CA MET A 285 -3.87 -7.07 10.67
C MET A 285 -4.65 -6.30 9.61
N GLY A 286 -4.29 -5.05 9.34
CA GLY A 286 -4.97 -4.26 8.30
C GLY A 286 -4.83 -4.83 6.89
N TYR A 287 -3.68 -5.42 6.55
CA TYR A 287 -3.43 -5.98 5.22
C TYR A 287 -3.98 -7.39 5.02
N PHE A 288 -3.89 -8.26 6.04
CA PHE A 288 -4.22 -9.68 5.90
C PHE A 288 -5.42 -10.12 6.74
N GLY A 289 -5.90 -9.29 7.66
CA GLY A 289 -6.98 -9.60 8.59
C GLY A 289 -6.49 -10.21 9.91
N GLU A 290 -7.43 -10.34 10.85
CA GLU A 290 -7.16 -10.79 12.23
C GLU A 290 -6.61 -12.23 12.33
N ASN A 291 -6.89 -13.08 11.32
CA ASN A 291 -6.42 -14.48 11.29
C ASN A 291 -4.90 -14.61 11.07
N TYR A 292 -4.21 -13.52 10.75
CA TYR A 292 -2.76 -13.49 10.53
C TYR A 292 -1.98 -13.03 11.78
N VAL A 293 -2.65 -12.95 12.92
CA VAL A 293 -2.05 -12.73 14.24
C VAL A 293 -2.59 -13.75 15.23
N THR A 294 -1.79 -14.07 16.24
CA THR A 294 -2.21 -14.90 17.38
C THR A 294 -3.19 -14.13 18.28
N SER A 295 -3.96 -14.84 19.12
CA SER A 295 -4.86 -14.20 20.09
C SER A 295 -4.13 -13.29 21.08
N SER A 296 -2.87 -13.61 21.41
CA SER A 296 -2.02 -12.77 22.24
C SER A 296 -1.62 -11.48 21.52
N GLU A 297 -1.19 -11.58 20.26
CA GLU A 297 -0.84 -10.42 19.43
C GLU A 297 -2.06 -9.52 19.17
N TYR A 298 -3.22 -10.12 18.87
CA TYR A 298 -4.47 -9.39 18.75
C TYR A 298 -4.76 -8.58 20.03
N SER A 299 -4.63 -9.20 21.21
CA SER A 299 -4.83 -8.52 22.49
C SER A 299 -3.80 -7.41 22.74
N ILE A 300 -2.56 -7.59 22.31
CA ILE A 300 -1.51 -6.56 22.37
C ILE A 300 -1.93 -5.35 21.53
N VAL A 301 -2.38 -5.57 20.29
CA VAL A 301 -2.82 -4.51 19.39
C VAL A 301 -4.04 -3.79 19.97
N THR A 302 -5.11 -4.50 20.33
CA THR A 302 -6.35 -3.84 20.82
C THR A 302 -6.13 -3.02 22.08
N ASN A 303 -5.39 -3.55 23.06
CA ASN A 303 -5.07 -2.83 24.28
C ASN A 303 -4.14 -1.63 24.00
N PHE A 304 -3.27 -1.75 23.01
CA PHE A 304 -2.41 -0.64 22.60
C PHE A 304 -3.21 0.48 21.94
N LEU A 305 -4.09 0.16 20.98
CA LEU A 305 -4.92 1.15 20.28
C LEU A 305 -5.85 1.89 21.24
N GLU A 306 -6.43 1.20 22.23
CA GLU A 306 -7.23 1.83 23.28
C GLU A 306 -6.42 2.83 24.11
N ARG A 307 -5.22 2.47 24.57
CA ARG A 307 -4.35 3.39 25.31
C ARG A 307 -3.84 4.56 24.47
N LYS A 308 -3.77 4.38 23.15
CA LYS A 308 -3.27 5.37 22.19
C LYS A 308 -4.37 6.05 21.40
N ILE A 309 -5.62 6.05 21.88
CA ILE A 309 -6.79 6.62 21.19
C ILE A 309 -6.59 8.08 20.74
N LYS A 310 -5.74 8.85 21.42
CA LYS A 310 -5.38 10.24 21.07
C LYS A 310 -4.50 10.35 19.82
N ILE A 311 -4.01 9.24 19.27
CA ILE A 311 -3.33 9.18 17.99
C ILE A 311 -4.38 8.88 16.91
N PRO A 312 -4.53 9.74 15.87
CA PRO A 312 -5.55 9.58 14.82
C PRO A 312 -5.64 8.16 14.24
N ALA A 313 -4.50 7.57 13.85
CA ALA A 313 -4.46 6.22 13.30
C ALA A 313 -4.92 5.15 14.28
N ALA A 314 -4.62 5.30 15.58
CA ALA A 314 -5.05 4.34 16.59
C ALA A 314 -6.56 4.39 16.83
N GLY A 315 -7.11 5.60 16.94
CA GLY A 315 -8.54 5.83 17.08
C GLY A 315 -9.33 5.32 15.89
N PHE A 316 -8.88 5.65 14.68
CA PHE A 316 -9.54 5.20 13.46
C PHE A 316 -9.48 3.68 13.29
N LEU A 317 -8.29 3.07 13.45
CA LEU A 317 -8.15 1.62 13.31
C LEU A 317 -9.03 0.87 14.32
N ARG A 318 -9.09 1.32 15.58
CA ARG A 318 -9.97 0.73 16.60
C ARG A 318 -11.44 0.83 16.20
N ALA A 319 -11.88 1.95 15.66
CA ALA A 319 -13.25 2.14 15.18
C ALA A 319 -13.57 1.24 13.98
N VAL A 320 -12.65 1.11 13.03
CA VAL A 320 -12.80 0.23 11.84
C VAL A 320 -12.84 -1.25 12.23
N MET A 321 -11.96 -1.70 13.13
CA MET A 321 -11.99 -3.09 13.62
C MET A 321 -13.36 -3.42 14.26
N PHE A 322 -13.90 -2.49 15.05
CA PHE A 322 -15.22 -2.68 15.64
C PHE A 322 -16.34 -2.63 14.59
N TYR A 323 -16.23 -1.74 13.60
CA TYR A 323 -17.13 -1.67 12.45
C TYR A 323 -17.20 -3.02 11.71
N GLU A 324 -16.04 -3.59 11.36
CA GLU A 324 -15.95 -4.86 10.63
C GLU A 324 -16.57 -6.00 11.44
N LYS A 325 -16.26 -6.06 12.75
CA LYS A 325 -16.80 -7.09 13.63
C LYS A 325 -18.32 -7.00 13.80
N GLU A 326 -18.87 -5.80 14.01
CA GLU A 326 -20.33 -5.63 14.14
C GLU A 326 -21.05 -5.85 12.80
N THR A 327 -20.48 -5.42 11.68
CA THR A 327 -21.09 -5.62 10.37
C THR A 327 -21.05 -7.07 9.92
N ALA A 328 -20.00 -7.84 10.27
CA ALA A 328 -19.97 -9.29 10.08
C ALA A 328 -21.14 -9.99 10.79
N LYS A 329 -21.40 -9.66 12.08
CA LYS A 329 -22.55 -10.19 12.83
C LYS A 329 -23.89 -9.78 12.20
N LEU A 330 -24.00 -8.54 11.74
CA LEU A 330 -25.20 -8.08 11.03
C LEU A 330 -25.43 -8.92 9.77
N ASN A 331 -24.38 -9.12 8.96
CA ASN A 331 -24.47 -9.90 7.73
C ASN A 331 -24.88 -11.35 7.97
N GLU A 332 -24.36 -11.99 9.03
CA GLU A 332 -24.80 -13.33 9.44
C GLU A 332 -26.31 -13.37 9.74
N ILE A 333 -26.82 -12.36 10.46
CA ILE A 333 -28.26 -12.27 10.77
C ILE A 333 -29.07 -12.02 9.50
N LEU A 334 -28.62 -11.12 8.61
CA LEU A 334 -29.32 -10.77 7.38
C LEU A 334 -29.38 -11.95 6.41
N ASN A 335 -28.33 -12.77 6.37
CA ASN A 335 -28.31 -13.99 5.57
C ASN A 335 -29.43 -14.97 5.97
N THR A 336 -29.97 -14.91 7.19
CA THR A 336 -31.14 -15.72 7.58
C THR A 336 -32.44 -15.30 6.88
N TYR A 337 -32.47 -14.13 6.25
CA TYR A 337 -33.60 -13.61 5.46
C TYR A 337 -33.41 -13.82 3.94
N ASN A 338 -32.23 -14.25 3.48
CA ASN A 338 -31.98 -14.46 2.05
C ASN A 338 -32.93 -15.52 1.48
N GLY A 339 -33.54 -15.22 0.32
CA GLY A 339 -34.50 -16.09 -0.36
C GLY A 339 -35.88 -16.17 0.31
N LYS A 340 -36.16 -15.36 1.33
CA LYS A 340 -37.48 -15.27 1.97
C LYS A 340 -38.25 -14.03 1.51
N ASN A 341 -39.57 -14.12 1.50
CA ASN A 341 -40.43 -12.94 1.35
C ASN A 341 -40.32 -12.10 2.63
N ILE A 342 -39.69 -10.92 2.51
CA ILE A 342 -39.52 -9.99 3.62
C ILE A 342 -40.83 -9.23 3.85
N THR A 343 -41.43 -9.37 5.03
CA THR A 343 -42.62 -8.60 5.41
C THR A 343 -42.24 -7.21 5.91
N ASP A 344 -43.18 -6.26 5.95
CA ASP A 344 -42.95 -4.93 6.56
C ASP A 344 -42.46 -5.02 8.01
N LYS A 345 -42.95 -6.03 8.75
CA LYS A 345 -42.51 -6.31 10.13
C LYS A 345 -41.05 -6.78 10.18
N ASP A 346 -40.64 -7.62 9.24
CA ASP A 346 -39.25 -8.06 9.11
C ASP A 346 -38.35 -6.88 8.72
N GLN A 347 -38.78 -6.04 7.77
CA GLN A 347 -38.05 -4.84 7.39
C GLN A 347 -37.88 -3.87 8.55
N ALA A 348 -38.93 -3.64 9.35
CA ALA A 348 -38.84 -2.81 10.55
C ALA A 348 -37.84 -3.38 11.58
N LYS A 349 -37.80 -4.71 11.74
CA LYS A 349 -36.86 -5.40 12.62
C LYS A 349 -35.42 -5.28 12.11
N ILE A 350 -35.20 -5.46 10.81
CA ILE A 350 -33.90 -5.27 10.14
C ILE A 350 -33.41 -3.83 10.33
N ASN A 351 -34.25 -2.84 10.05
CA ASN A 351 -33.91 -1.42 10.23
C ASN A 351 -33.51 -1.11 11.69
N LYS A 352 -34.27 -1.62 12.66
CA LYS A 352 -33.95 -1.45 14.09
C LYS A 352 -32.61 -2.08 14.46
N LEU A 353 -32.31 -3.26 13.93
CA LEU A 353 -31.05 -3.95 14.17
C LEU A 353 -29.88 -3.15 13.61
N TYR A 354 -29.97 -2.72 12.35
CA TYR A 354 -28.99 -1.85 11.69
C TYR A 354 -28.72 -0.60 12.53
N THR A 355 -29.76 0.18 12.84
CA THR A 355 -29.62 1.41 13.64
C THR A 355 -28.98 1.15 15.00
N THR A 356 -29.30 0.03 15.65
CA THR A 356 -28.74 -0.31 16.97
C THR A 356 -27.25 -0.64 16.89
N SER A 357 -26.83 -1.45 15.91
CA SER A 357 -25.42 -1.78 15.73
C SER A 357 -24.60 -0.56 15.31
N PHE A 358 -25.10 0.24 14.35
CA PHE A 358 -24.37 1.44 13.91
C PHE A 358 -24.28 2.52 14.99
N LYS A 359 -25.25 2.62 15.93
CA LYS A 359 -25.09 3.46 17.14
C LYS A 359 -23.94 3.02 18.03
N LYS A 360 -23.69 1.71 18.16
CA LYS A 360 -22.53 1.22 18.93
C LYS A 360 -21.23 1.57 18.23
N ILE A 361 -21.18 1.38 16.91
CA ILE A 361 -20.00 1.72 16.11
C ILE A 361 -19.72 3.24 16.18
N LEU A 362 -20.77 4.06 16.12
CA LEU A 362 -20.68 5.51 16.19
C LEU A 362 -19.96 6.00 17.46
N ASN A 363 -20.17 5.34 18.60
CA ASN A 363 -19.46 5.69 19.84
C ASN A 363 -17.93 5.59 19.71
N TYR A 364 -17.41 4.64 18.93
CA TYR A 364 -15.97 4.51 18.71
C TYR A 364 -15.42 5.64 17.84
N PHE A 365 -16.19 6.10 16.85
CA PHE A 365 -15.83 7.29 16.08
C PHE A 365 -15.90 8.56 16.94
N ASP A 366 -16.90 8.67 17.81
CA ASP A 366 -17.02 9.78 18.77
C ASP A 366 -15.80 9.85 19.71
N GLU A 367 -15.33 8.69 20.21
CA GLU A 367 -14.13 8.60 21.04
C GLU A 367 -12.84 8.99 20.29
N ALA A 368 -12.75 8.65 19.00
CA ALA A 368 -11.57 8.92 18.17
C ALA A 368 -11.53 10.36 17.62
N ASN A 369 -12.68 11.00 17.42
CA ASN A 369 -12.79 12.32 16.78
C ASN A 369 -11.86 13.40 17.37
N PRO A 370 -11.72 13.54 18.71
CA PRO A 370 -10.84 14.55 19.29
C PRO A 370 -9.36 14.42 18.88
N ALA A 371 -8.90 13.23 18.48
CA ALA A 371 -7.54 13.03 17.99
C ALA A 371 -7.29 13.77 16.66
N PHE A 372 -8.32 13.86 15.81
CA PHE A 372 -8.26 14.50 14.50
C PHE A 372 -8.39 16.03 14.57
N GLU A 373 -8.96 16.57 15.65
CA GLU A 373 -9.07 18.03 15.85
C GLU A 373 -7.69 18.70 16.04
N ASN A 374 -6.70 17.93 16.48
CA ASN A 374 -5.35 18.40 16.79
C ASN A 374 -4.34 18.18 15.64
N THR A 375 -4.79 17.70 14.48
CA THR A 375 -3.92 17.44 13.33
C THR A 375 -3.74 18.73 12.51
N GLU A 376 -2.52 19.04 12.09
CA GLU A 376 -2.26 20.16 11.18
C GLU A 376 -2.43 19.74 9.71
N ASN A 377 -2.03 18.50 9.38
CA ASN A 377 -2.09 17.97 8.04
C ASN A 377 -3.38 17.16 7.81
N LYS A 378 -4.24 17.62 6.89
CA LYS A 378 -5.44 16.90 6.45
C LYS A 378 -5.10 16.05 5.24
N ASN A 379 -4.63 14.83 5.50
CA ASN A 379 -4.26 13.83 4.50
C ASN A 379 -5.36 12.75 4.36
N ASP A 380 -5.06 11.66 3.63
CA ASP A 380 -6.00 10.58 3.37
C ASP A 380 -6.56 9.93 4.63
N LEU A 381 -5.77 9.79 5.70
CA LEU A 381 -6.25 9.28 6.99
C LEU A 381 -7.36 10.16 7.57
N TYR A 382 -7.16 11.47 7.54
CA TYR A 382 -8.16 12.44 8.00
C TYR A 382 -9.46 12.28 7.19
N TYR A 383 -9.36 12.29 5.86
CA TYR A 383 -10.53 12.19 5.00
C TYR A 383 -11.26 10.85 5.15
N ASN A 384 -10.52 9.74 5.19
CA ASN A 384 -11.09 8.41 5.42
C ASN A 384 -11.81 8.31 6.77
N PHE A 385 -11.23 8.87 7.84
CA PHE A 385 -11.90 8.90 9.14
C PHE A 385 -13.28 9.58 9.07
N TYR A 386 -13.35 10.80 8.55
CA TYR A 386 -14.60 11.57 8.51
C TYR A 386 -15.62 10.99 7.52
N ILE A 387 -15.18 10.32 6.45
CA ILE A 387 -16.04 9.54 5.54
C ILE A 387 -16.73 8.41 6.32
N TYR A 388 -15.95 7.57 7.01
CA TYR A 388 -16.50 6.46 7.80
C TYR A 388 -17.39 6.95 8.94
N TYR A 389 -16.99 8.05 9.59
CA TYR A 389 -17.76 8.65 10.67
C TYR A 389 -19.12 9.16 10.18
N ALA A 390 -19.16 9.89 9.06
CA ALA A 390 -20.40 10.39 8.47
C ALA A 390 -21.31 9.25 8.00
N ALA A 391 -20.75 8.23 7.36
CA ALA A 391 -21.49 7.04 6.94
C ALA A 391 -22.09 6.30 8.14
N THR A 392 -21.30 6.11 9.19
CA THR A 392 -21.74 5.45 10.43
C THR A 392 -22.88 6.22 11.09
N ALA A 393 -22.77 7.56 11.15
CA ALA A 393 -23.84 8.42 11.65
C ALA A 393 -25.14 8.30 10.83
N TYR A 394 -25.03 8.22 9.50
CA TYR A 394 -26.19 7.98 8.62
C TYR A 394 -26.92 6.67 8.96
N PHE A 395 -26.19 5.55 9.03
CA PHE A 395 -26.77 4.25 9.35
C PHE A 395 -27.27 4.16 10.81
N ALA A 396 -26.69 4.93 11.72
CA ALA A 396 -27.17 5.12 13.08
C ALA A 396 -28.45 5.99 13.17
N ASN A 397 -28.96 6.47 12.03
CA ASN A 397 -30.09 7.40 11.92
C ASN A 397 -29.85 8.74 12.64
N ASP A 398 -28.59 9.19 12.68
CA ASP A 398 -28.18 10.51 13.19
C ASP A 398 -27.81 11.43 12.01
N VAL A 399 -28.85 11.90 11.31
CA VAL A 399 -28.72 12.75 10.12
C VAL A 399 -28.02 14.07 10.44
N LYS A 400 -28.22 14.61 11.65
CA LYS A 400 -27.59 15.85 12.09
C LYS A 400 -26.09 15.67 12.18
N LYS A 401 -25.63 14.64 12.89
CA LYS A 401 -24.20 14.34 13.01
C LYS A 401 -23.59 14.04 11.66
N MET A 402 -24.21 13.20 10.83
CA MET A 402 -23.73 12.97 9.46
C MET A 402 -23.53 14.27 8.69
N SER A 403 -24.52 15.18 8.75
CA SER A 403 -24.45 16.46 8.04
C SER A 403 -23.36 17.38 8.58
N THR A 404 -23.13 17.40 9.89
CA THR A 404 -22.03 18.16 10.50
C THR A 404 -20.68 17.56 10.10
N THR A 405 -20.50 16.25 10.22
CA THR A 405 -19.25 15.54 9.90
C THR A 405 -18.87 15.72 8.43
N ILE A 406 -19.81 15.53 7.50
CA ILE A 406 -19.52 15.64 6.07
C ILE A 406 -19.23 17.09 5.64
N SER A 407 -19.78 18.09 6.34
CA SER A 407 -19.49 19.50 6.06
C SER A 407 -18.06 19.90 6.39
N MET A 408 -17.34 19.10 7.18
CA MET A 408 -15.91 19.30 7.48
C MET A 408 -14.99 18.81 6.36
N LEU A 409 -15.53 18.08 5.39
CA LEU A 409 -14.78 17.52 4.27
C LEU A 409 -14.68 18.50 3.11
N ASP A 410 -13.47 18.62 2.59
CA ASP A 410 -13.19 19.36 1.35
C ASP A 410 -13.54 18.47 0.15
N GLU A 411 -14.60 18.83 -0.57
CA GLU A 411 -15.13 18.04 -1.69
C GLU A 411 -14.12 17.92 -2.83
N GLU A 412 -13.32 18.96 -3.06
CA GLU A 412 -12.32 18.95 -4.14
C GLU A 412 -11.20 17.94 -3.85
N LYS A 413 -10.87 17.74 -2.57
CA LYS A 413 -9.85 16.78 -2.13
C LYS A 413 -10.38 15.36 -1.95
N CYS A 414 -11.69 15.18 -1.78
CA CYS A 414 -12.33 13.88 -1.57
C CYS A 414 -12.85 13.29 -2.89
N GLN A 415 -11.96 12.73 -3.71
CA GLN A 415 -12.30 12.13 -5.01
C GLN A 415 -12.34 10.59 -4.97
N THR A 416 -12.99 10.00 -3.96
CA THR A 416 -13.24 8.54 -3.94
C THR A 416 -14.70 8.25 -4.26
N SER A 417 -15.00 7.05 -4.79
CA SER A 417 -16.40 6.64 -5.00
C SER A 417 -17.21 6.70 -3.69
N GLY A 418 -16.61 6.28 -2.57
CA GLY A 418 -17.21 6.37 -1.23
C GLY A 418 -17.53 7.80 -0.76
N SER A 419 -16.63 8.77 -0.95
CA SER A 419 -16.90 10.17 -0.58
C SER A 419 -17.99 10.79 -1.44
N GLN A 420 -17.95 10.56 -2.76
CA GLN A 420 -18.97 11.06 -3.70
C GLN A 420 -20.36 10.50 -3.37
N ASN A 421 -20.43 9.23 -2.98
CA ASN A 421 -21.69 8.61 -2.55
C ASN A 421 -22.26 9.30 -1.30
N LEU A 422 -21.44 9.63 -0.30
CA LEU A 422 -21.87 10.38 0.89
C LEU A 422 -22.28 11.82 0.58
N TYR A 423 -21.53 12.54 -0.27
CA TYR A 423 -21.92 13.90 -0.69
C TYR A 423 -23.28 13.91 -1.37
N SER A 424 -23.61 12.88 -2.17
CA SER A 424 -24.94 12.75 -2.76
C SER A 424 -26.06 12.66 -1.73
N ILE A 425 -25.83 11.98 -0.59
CA ILE A 425 -26.79 11.88 0.51
C ILE A 425 -26.95 13.26 1.16
N TYR A 426 -25.84 13.89 1.53
CA TYR A 426 -25.83 15.18 2.19
C TYR A 426 -26.56 16.26 1.37
N TYR A 427 -26.23 16.36 0.08
CA TYR A 427 -26.87 17.32 -0.82
C TYR A 427 -28.36 17.00 -1.04
N GLY A 428 -28.73 15.72 -1.08
CA GLY A 428 -30.14 15.30 -1.09
C GLY A 428 -30.91 15.76 0.15
N TYR A 429 -30.31 15.67 1.34
CA TYR A 429 -30.91 16.19 2.59
C TYR A 429 -31.03 17.71 2.58
N LYS A 430 -29.98 18.43 2.18
CA LYS A 430 -30.00 19.90 2.05
C LYS A 430 -31.06 20.36 1.06
N ALA A 431 -31.24 19.64 -0.04
CA ALA A 431 -32.27 19.94 -1.01
C ALA A 431 -33.68 19.84 -0.40
N LYS A 432 -33.94 18.77 0.36
CA LYS A 432 -35.22 18.61 1.10
C LYS A 432 -35.41 19.70 2.13
N GLU A 433 -34.38 20.03 2.91
CA GLU A 433 -34.42 21.11 3.90
C GLU A 433 -34.81 22.45 3.25
N TYR A 434 -34.14 22.87 2.18
CA TYR A 434 -34.51 24.10 1.47
C TYR A 434 -35.93 24.06 0.88
N ALA A 435 -36.37 22.92 0.38
CA ALA A 435 -37.73 22.75 -0.13
C ALA A 435 -38.77 22.91 0.99
N THR A 436 -38.51 22.40 2.20
CA THR A 436 -39.42 22.60 3.35
C THR A 436 -39.55 24.07 3.75
N PHE A 437 -38.54 24.90 3.48
CA PHE A 437 -38.59 26.35 3.69
C PHE A 437 -39.11 27.13 2.47
N GLY A 438 -39.59 26.45 1.42
CA GLY A 438 -40.06 27.09 0.18
C GLY A 438 -38.96 27.74 -0.65
N VAL A 439 -37.67 27.46 -0.38
CA VAL A 439 -36.53 28.04 -1.11
C VAL A 439 -36.17 27.15 -2.30
N TYR A 440 -37.10 27.03 -3.25
CA TYR A 440 -37.02 26.02 -4.32
C TYR A 440 -35.80 26.18 -5.25
N LYS A 441 -35.33 27.42 -5.49
CA LYS A 441 -34.10 27.66 -6.27
C LYS A 441 -32.88 26.97 -5.66
N LYS A 442 -32.73 27.04 -4.33
CA LYS A 442 -31.66 26.33 -3.61
C LYS A 442 -31.93 24.83 -3.55
N ALA A 443 -33.18 24.41 -3.36
CA ALA A 443 -33.53 22.99 -3.39
C ALA A 443 -33.13 22.32 -4.72
N ILE A 444 -33.37 23.00 -5.85
CA ILE A 444 -32.94 22.58 -7.19
C ILE A 444 -31.42 22.51 -7.29
N GLU A 445 -30.71 23.57 -6.88
CA GLU A 445 -29.24 23.62 -6.90
C GLU A 445 -28.62 22.42 -6.17
N TYR A 446 -29.07 22.17 -4.94
CA TYR A 446 -28.57 21.06 -4.13
C TYR A 446 -28.98 19.69 -4.69
N THR A 447 -30.15 19.57 -5.30
CA THR A 447 -30.55 18.32 -5.99
C THR A 447 -29.63 18.04 -7.19
N LYS A 448 -29.25 19.06 -7.95
CA LYS A 448 -28.28 18.93 -9.06
C LYS A 448 -26.89 18.56 -8.57
N LYS A 449 -26.42 19.16 -7.47
CA LYS A 449 -25.16 18.76 -6.81
C LYS A 449 -25.18 17.29 -6.39
N ALA A 450 -26.27 16.83 -5.77
CA ALA A 450 -26.43 15.44 -5.38
C ALA A 450 -26.35 14.46 -6.56
N LEU A 451 -26.99 14.80 -7.68
CA LEU A 451 -26.93 14.00 -8.92
C LEU A 451 -25.53 14.00 -9.54
N SER A 452 -24.83 15.13 -9.55
CA SER A 452 -23.45 15.22 -10.05
C SER A 452 -22.49 14.34 -9.24
N CYS A 453 -22.63 14.28 -7.92
CA CYS A 453 -21.83 13.37 -7.09
C CYS A 453 -22.07 11.90 -7.44
N ILE A 454 -23.31 11.50 -7.73
CA ILE A 454 -23.62 10.13 -8.18
C ILE A 454 -22.90 9.81 -9.50
N GLU A 455 -22.93 10.73 -10.46
CA GLU A 455 -22.25 10.56 -11.74
C GLU A 455 -20.72 10.47 -11.58
N LYS A 456 -20.13 11.39 -10.80
CA LYS A 456 -18.69 11.34 -10.48
C LYS A 456 -18.31 10.03 -9.80
N GLY A 457 -19.07 9.60 -8.80
CA GLY A 457 -18.83 8.36 -8.06
C GLY A 457 -18.85 7.09 -8.93
N ARG A 458 -19.63 7.07 -10.02
CA ARG A 458 -19.64 5.97 -11.01
C ARG A 458 -18.38 5.90 -11.86
N ASN A 459 -17.80 7.05 -12.17
CA ASN A 459 -16.62 7.15 -13.02
C ASN A 459 -15.31 6.95 -12.24
N LEU A 460 -15.40 6.83 -10.91
CA LEU A 460 -14.27 6.57 -10.03
C LEU A 460 -14.22 5.08 -9.68
N SER A 461 -13.03 4.48 -9.80
CA SER A 461 -12.75 3.16 -9.24
C SER A 461 -12.52 3.28 -7.72
N GLY A 462 -12.91 2.26 -6.96
CA GLY A 462 -12.59 2.19 -5.53
C GLY A 462 -13.73 1.69 -4.65
N TRP A 463 -13.48 1.72 -3.35
CA TRP A 463 -14.38 1.20 -2.32
C TRP A 463 -15.58 2.13 -2.10
N SER A 464 -16.80 1.56 -2.05
CA SER A 464 -18.03 2.27 -1.72
C SER A 464 -18.61 1.75 -0.40
N VAL A 465 -18.83 2.66 0.56
CA VAL A 465 -19.47 2.34 1.86
C VAL A 465 -20.95 1.98 1.67
N ILE A 466 -21.55 2.39 0.54
CA ILE A 466 -22.98 2.25 0.26
C ILE A 466 -23.15 1.52 -1.08
N SER A 467 -24.02 0.50 -1.14
CA SER A 467 -24.17 -0.33 -2.34
C SER A 467 -24.59 0.47 -3.58
N GLU A 468 -24.20 0.00 -4.77
CA GLU A 468 -24.58 0.60 -6.05
C GLU A 468 -26.09 0.59 -6.28
N GLU A 469 -26.79 -0.47 -5.89
CA GLU A 469 -28.26 -0.56 -5.96
C GLU A 469 -28.95 0.58 -5.19
N ASN A 470 -28.40 0.92 -4.02
CA ASN A 470 -28.87 2.07 -3.24
C ASN A 470 -28.62 3.40 -3.94
N MET A 471 -27.57 3.48 -4.76
CA MET A 471 -27.25 4.68 -5.55
C MET A 471 -28.22 4.85 -6.73
N TYR A 472 -28.56 3.78 -7.45
CA TYR A 472 -29.56 3.82 -8.54
C TYR A 472 -30.95 4.22 -8.04
N SER A 473 -31.41 3.62 -6.95
CA SER A 473 -32.70 3.97 -6.33
C SER A 473 -32.74 5.44 -5.88
N ARG A 474 -31.63 5.94 -5.31
CA ARG A 474 -31.49 7.34 -4.90
C ARG A 474 -31.46 8.30 -6.08
N GLU A 475 -30.75 7.98 -7.16
CA GLU A 475 -30.75 8.80 -8.36
C GLU A 475 -32.16 8.99 -8.91
N LYS A 476 -32.95 7.90 -8.97
CA LYS A 476 -34.36 7.97 -9.39
C LYS A 476 -35.16 8.91 -8.50
N THR A 477 -34.97 8.82 -7.18
CA THR A 477 -35.63 9.70 -6.20
C THR A 477 -35.22 11.16 -6.38
N LEU A 478 -33.92 11.44 -6.55
CA LEU A 478 -33.41 12.79 -6.76
C LEU A 478 -33.89 13.40 -8.07
N LYS A 479 -33.97 12.61 -9.16
CA LYS A 479 -34.55 13.05 -10.43
C LYS A 479 -36.03 13.41 -10.30
N GLN A 480 -36.78 12.68 -9.47
CA GLN A 480 -38.17 13.03 -9.17
C GLN A 480 -38.24 14.32 -8.36
N MET A 481 -37.48 14.44 -7.27
CA MET A 481 -37.38 15.66 -6.46
C MET A 481 -37.06 16.89 -7.31
N LEU A 482 -36.13 16.76 -8.25
CA LEU A 482 -35.74 17.84 -9.16
C LEU A 482 -36.94 18.35 -9.97
N ARG A 483 -37.71 17.42 -10.57
CA ARG A 483 -38.93 17.78 -11.33
C ARG A 483 -39.97 18.46 -10.45
N ASP A 484 -40.18 17.95 -9.25
CA ASP A 484 -41.17 18.48 -8.32
C ASP A 484 -40.79 19.90 -7.89
N TYR A 485 -39.52 20.14 -7.54
CA TYR A 485 -39.04 21.46 -7.13
C TYR A 485 -39.03 22.46 -8.29
N GLU A 486 -38.72 22.03 -9.51
CA GLU A 486 -38.85 22.88 -10.71
C GLU A 486 -40.31 23.27 -10.99
N SER A 487 -41.25 22.35 -10.77
CA SER A 487 -42.69 22.65 -10.87
C SER A 487 -43.14 23.65 -9.81
N LEU A 488 -42.71 23.47 -8.55
CA LEU A 488 -43.05 24.37 -7.44
C LEU A 488 -42.45 25.77 -7.63
N LEU A 489 -41.21 25.88 -8.12
CA LEU A 489 -40.61 27.18 -8.45
C LEU A 489 -41.37 27.90 -9.55
N LYS A 490 -41.81 27.19 -10.61
CA LYS A 490 -42.62 27.77 -11.69
C LYS A 490 -43.96 28.29 -11.16
N GLN A 491 -44.60 27.54 -10.27
CA GLN A 491 -45.84 27.96 -9.62
C GLN A 491 -45.62 29.23 -8.78
N GLU A 492 -44.56 29.27 -7.97
CA GLU A 492 -44.21 30.43 -7.16
C GLU A 492 -43.95 31.68 -8.01
N GLU A 493 -43.23 31.54 -9.13
CA GLU A 493 -42.98 32.64 -10.07
C GLU A 493 -44.26 33.13 -10.75
N TYR A 494 -45.17 32.22 -11.09
CA TYR A 494 -46.49 32.55 -11.62
C TYR A 494 -47.34 33.32 -10.61
N ASP A 495 -47.41 32.83 -9.37
CA ASP A 495 -48.18 33.46 -8.30
C ASP A 495 -47.66 34.87 -8.01
N ARG A 496 -46.33 35.06 -7.93
CA ARG A 496 -45.72 36.40 -7.77
C ARG A 496 -46.06 37.36 -8.92
N LYS A 497 -46.06 36.88 -10.16
CA LYS A 497 -46.45 37.70 -11.34
C LYS A 497 -47.93 38.07 -11.28
N SER A 498 -48.81 37.15 -10.89
CA SER A 498 -50.24 37.41 -10.76
C SER A 498 -50.56 38.45 -9.68
N ILE A 499 -49.85 38.42 -8.54
CA ILE A 499 -50.00 39.40 -7.46
C ILE A 499 -49.52 40.78 -7.89
N ASN A 500 -48.42 40.87 -8.64
CA ASN A 500 -47.92 42.14 -9.14
C ASN A 500 -48.84 42.75 -10.21
N ASN A 501 -49.47 41.92 -11.05
CA ASN A 501 -50.45 42.37 -12.05
C ASN A 501 -51.79 42.81 -11.44
N ASN A 502 -52.15 42.33 -10.24
CA ASN A 502 -53.36 42.76 -9.52
C ASN A 502 -53.12 43.98 -8.60
N LYS A 503 -51.87 44.46 -8.49
CA LYS A 503 -51.49 45.67 -7.71
C LYS A 503 -51.14 46.87 -8.60
N ALA A 504 -51.07 46.69 -9.92
CA ALA A 504 -51.02 47.73 -10.93
C ALA A 504 -52.44 48.01 -11.43
#